data_AF-A1HQ64-F1
#
_entry.id   AF-A1HQ64-F1
#
_cell.length_a   1.000
_cell.length_b   1.000
_cell.length_c   1.000
_cell.angle_alpha   90.00
_cell.angle_beta   90.00
_cell.angle_gamma   90.00
#
_symmetry.space_group_name_H-M   'P 1'
#
loop_
_entity.id
_entity.type
_entity.pdbx_description
1 polymer ?
#
loop_
_entity_poly.entity_id
_entity_poly.type
_entity_poly.pdbx_seq_one_letter_code
_entity_poly.pdbx_strand_id
1 'polypeptide(L)'
;MAGKVKGSIDQENVCFEEALGKLELIVKRLEKGDLPLEEMLEQFAEGVALSQVCLQKLSAAEERIYTILQEEQGTIKENPLLLGEEEKCKY
;
A
#
# COMPACT_ATOMS: atom_id res chain seq x y z
N MET A 1 -19.05 -27.58 -7.09
CA MET A 1 -17.64 -27.31 -7.44
C MET A 1 -17.53 -25.81 -7.66
N ALA A 2 -17.31 -25.04 -6.59
CA ALA A 2 -16.00 -24.63 -6.07
C ALA A 2 -15.27 -23.68 -7.05
N GLY A 3 -15.32 -22.39 -6.72
CA GLY A 3 -14.67 -21.31 -7.46
C GLY A 3 -15.03 -19.96 -6.84
N LYS A 4 -14.80 -19.79 -5.54
CA LYS A 4 -14.94 -18.49 -4.86
C LYS A 4 -13.84 -17.57 -5.39
N VAL A 5 -14.19 -16.62 -6.24
CA VAL A 5 -13.36 -15.46 -6.56
C VAL A 5 -13.17 -14.70 -5.26
N LYS A 6 -11.98 -14.82 -4.67
CA LYS A 6 -11.64 -14.23 -3.36
C LYS A 6 -10.79 -12.99 -3.62
N GLY A 7 -11.42 -11.98 -4.22
CA GLY A 7 -10.84 -10.64 -4.44
C GLY A 7 -11.62 -9.62 -3.64
N SER A 8 -11.46 -9.66 -2.32
CA SER A 8 -11.94 -8.61 -1.41
C SER A 8 -10.81 -8.34 -0.45
N ILE A 9 -9.82 -7.61 -0.94
CA ILE A 9 -8.84 -6.97 -0.08
C ILE A 9 -9.50 -5.64 0.28
N ASP A 10 -9.92 -5.51 1.53
CA ASP A 10 -10.35 -4.24 2.10
C ASP A 10 -9.11 -3.30 2.07
N GLN A 11 -8.93 -2.57 0.97
CA GLN A 11 -7.73 -1.77 0.70
C GLN A 11 -7.50 -0.67 1.74
N GLU A 12 -8.55 -0.26 2.47
CA GLU A 12 -8.46 0.73 3.53
C GLU A 12 -7.68 0.19 4.76
N ASN A 13 -7.71 -1.12 5.06
CA ASN A 13 -7.29 -1.65 6.37
C ASN A 13 -5.93 -2.35 6.41
N VAL A 14 -5.22 -2.40 5.30
CA VAL A 14 -3.94 -3.13 5.23
C VAL A 14 -2.85 -2.29 5.89
N CYS A 15 -2.00 -2.89 6.74
CA CYS A 15 -0.84 -2.21 7.31
C CYS A 15 0.30 -2.01 6.30
N PHE A 16 1.22 -1.07 6.54
CA PHE A 16 2.36 -0.85 5.65
C PHE A 16 3.21 -2.12 5.52
N GLU A 17 3.55 -2.73 6.65
CA GLU A 17 4.37 -3.94 6.73
C GLU A 17 3.69 -5.13 6.04
N GLU A 18 2.38 -5.24 6.18
CA GLU A 18 1.58 -6.28 5.52
C GLU A 18 1.49 -6.05 4.01
N ALA A 19 1.26 -4.81 3.57
CA ALA A 19 1.19 -4.46 2.16
C ALA A 19 2.55 -4.70 1.48
N LEU A 20 3.64 -4.27 2.12
CA LEU A 20 5.00 -4.48 1.64
C LEU A 20 5.34 -5.98 1.60
N GLY A 21 5.02 -6.72 2.65
CA GLY A 21 5.27 -8.16 2.70
C GLY A 21 4.53 -8.93 1.60
N LYS A 22 3.26 -8.58 1.32
CA LYS A 22 2.51 -9.16 0.19
C LYS A 22 3.13 -8.77 -1.16
N LEU A 23 3.52 -7.52 -1.33
CA LEU A 23 4.17 -7.04 -2.55
C LEU A 23 5.46 -7.79 -2.84
N GLU A 24 6.31 -8.01 -1.83
CA GLU A 24 7.55 -8.79 -1.97
C GLU A 24 7.28 -10.23 -2.42
N LEU A 25 6.22 -10.85 -1.90
CA LEU A 25 5.84 -12.21 -2.31
C LEU A 25 5.36 -12.26 -3.76
N ILE A 26 4.59 -11.26 -4.20
CA ILE A 26 4.13 -11.12 -5.58
C ILE A 26 5.32 -10.95 -6.52
N VAL A 27 6.25 -10.03 -6.20
CA VAL A 27 7.47 -9.81 -7.00
C VAL A 27 8.27 -11.10 -7.13
N LYS A 28 8.54 -11.78 -6.01
CA LYS A 28 9.25 -13.07 -6.01
C LYS A 28 8.56 -14.13 -6.87
N ARG A 29 7.23 -14.12 -6.95
CA ARG A 29 6.46 -15.07 -7.77
C ARG A 29 6.52 -14.70 -9.25
N LEU A 30 6.39 -13.43 -9.59
CA LEU A 30 6.52 -12.95 -10.97
C LEU A 30 7.94 -13.19 -11.52
N GLU A 31 8.98 -13.00 -10.71
CA GLU A 31 10.38 -13.24 -11.10
C GLU A 31 10.69 -14.72 -11.38
N LYS A 32 9.96 -15.65 -10.76
CA LYS A 32 10.13 -17.09 -11.04
C LYS A 32 9.67 -17.47 -12.45
N GLY A 33 8.69 -16.74 -13.01
CA GLY A 33 8.21 -16.94 -14.38
C GLY A 33 7.51 -18.29 -14.62
N ASP A 34 7.03 -18.97 -13.58
CA ASP A 34 6.36 -20.27 -13.63
C ASP A 34 4.82 -20.17 -13.67
N LEU A 35 4.28 -18.95 -13.79
CA LEU A 35 2.85 -18.68 -13.81
C LEU A 35 2.28 -18.63 -15.25
N PRO A 36 1.03 -19.10 -15.46
CA PRO A 36 0.25 -18.79 -16.65
C PRO A 36 0.08 -17.29 -16.86
N LEU A 37 -0.15 -16.86 -18.11
CA LEU A 37 -0.27 -15.44 -18.47
C LEU A 37 -1.38 -14.73 -17.69
N GLU A 38 -2.54 -15.36 -17.57
CA GLU A 38 -3.68 -14.81 -16.84
C GLU A 38 -3.32 -14.57 -15.36
N GLU A 39 -2.65 -15.52 -14.72
CA GLU A 39 -2.21 -15.39 -13.33
C GLU A 39 -1.11 -14.31 -13.18
N MET A 40 -0.20 -14.19 -14.15
CA MET A 40 0.80 -13.11 -14.16
C MET A 40 0.15 -11.73 -14.20
N LEU A 41 -0.91 -11.56 -15.02
CA LEU A 41 -1.63 -10.29 -15.12
C LEU A 41 -2.38 -9.95 -13.81
N GLU A 42 -2.99 -10.95 -13.18
CA GLU A 42 -3.64 -10.79 -11.88
C GLU A 42 -2.63 -10.38 -10.79
N GLN A 43 -1.51 -11.10 -10.68
CA GLN A 43 -0.45 -10.81 -9.72
C GLN A 43 0.18 -9.43 -9.98
N PHE A 44 0.36 -9.03 -11.24
CA PHE A 44 0.86 -7.71 -11.58
C PHE A 44 -0.11 -6.60 -11.15
N ALA A 45 -1.40 -6.74 -11.43
CA ALA A 45 -2.42 -5.78 -11.03
C ALA A 45 -2.48 -5.62 -9.50
N GLU A 46 -2.44 -6.73 -8.75
CA GLU A 46 -2.38 -6.73 -7.29
C GLU A 46 -1.11 -6.04 -6.77
N GLY A 47 0.05 -6.34 -7.39
CA GLY A 47 1.31 -5.70 -7.05
C GLY A 47 1.28 -4.17 -7.24
N VAL A 48 0.68 -3.69 -8.33
CA VAL A 48 0.50 -2.24 -8.56
C VAL A 48 -0.38 -1.63 -7.47
N ALA A 49 -1.49 -2.26 -7.11
CA ALA A 49 -2.38 -1.76 -6.07
C ALA A 49 -1.68 -1.68 -4.70
N LEU A 50 -0.94 -2.72 -4.32
CA LEU A 50 -0.16 -2.73 -3.07
C LEU A 50 0.96 -1.68 -3.06
N SER A 51 1.59 -1.42 -4.21
CA SER A 51 2.60 -0.37 -4.33
C SER A 51 2.01 1.02 -4.06
N GLN A 52 0.79 1.29 -4.53
CA GLN A 52 0.08 2.54 -4.28
C GLN A 52 -0.27 2.70 -2.80
N VAL A 53 -0.73 1.63 -2.14
CA VAL A 53 -1.00 1.62 -0.70
C VAL A 53 0.27 1.93 0.10
N CYS A 54 1.41 1.34 -0.27
CA CYS A 54 2.69 1.61 0.39
C CYS A 54 3.09 3.09 0.25
N LEU A 55 2.99 3.64 -0.96
CA LEU A 55 3.31 5.05 -1.24
C LEU A 55 2.41 6.00 -0.46
N GLN A 56 1.10 5.72 -0.40
CA GLN A 56 0.15 6.53 0.37
C GLN A 56 0.50 6.57 1.85
N LYS A 57 0.85 5.41 2.45
CA LYS A 57 1.24 5.36 3.87
C LYS A 57 2.56 6.08 4.16
N LEU A 58 3.54 5.95 3.28
CA LEU A 58 4.80 6.69 3.40
C LEU A 58 4.58 8.20 3.27
N SER A 59 3.74 8.63 2.33
CA SER A 59 3.36 10.03 2.17
C SER A 59 2.68 10.59 3.41
N ALA A 60 1.75 9.83 4.02
CA ALA A 60 1.09 10.24 5.25
C ALA A 60 2.08 10.33 6.43
N ALA A 61 3.04 9.41 6.53
CA ALA A 61 4.09 9.48 7.55
C ALA A 61 5.00 10.71 7.35
N GLU A 62 5.38 11.00 6.10
CA GLU A 62 6.18 12.19 5.75
C GLU A 62 5.44 13.48 6.12
N GLU A 63 4.15 13.57 5.82
CA GLU A 63 3.31 14.72 6.20
C GLU A 63 3.30 14.94 7.72
N ARG A 64 3.09 13.88 8.51
CA ARG A 64 3.12 13.98 9.98
C ARG A 64 4.47 14.47 10.50
N ILE A 65 5.58 13.99 9.94
CA ILE A 65 6.93 14.46 10.30
C ILE A 65 7.08 15.95 9.99
N TYR A 66 6.62 16.36 8.81
CA TYR A 66 6.68 17.76 8.39
C TYR A 66 5.87 18.66 9.32
N THR A 67 4.65 18.28 9.69
CA THR A 67 3.82 19.02 10.65
C THR A 67 4.52 19.19 12.00
N ILE A 68 5.12 18.13 12.55
CA ILE A 68 5.85 18.20 13.82
C ILE A 68 7.01 19.20 13.75
N LEU A 69 7.82 19.13 12.67
CA LEU A 69 8.95 20.05 12.48
C LEU A 69 8.49 21.51 12.24
N GLN A 70 7.33 21.70 11.61
CA GLN A 70 6.74 23.01 11.39
C GLN A 70 6.15 23.62 12.66
N GLU A 71 5.53 22.81 13.53
CA GLU A 71 5.07 23.25 14.85
C GLU A 71 6.24 23.72 15.73
N GLU A 72 7.39 23.05 15.64
CA GLU A 72 8.63 23.48 16.29
C GLU A 72 9.19 24.81 15.71
N GLN A 73 8.89 25.14 14.45
CA GLN A 73 9.45 26.29 13.72
C GLN A 73 8.43 27.40 13.41
N GLY A 74 7.17 27.28 13.82
CA GLY A 74 6.13 28.30 13.70
C GLY A 74 5.70 28.69 12.28
N THR A 75 5.92 27.84 11.25
CA THR A 75 5.62 28.17 9.85
C THR A 75 4.69 27.13 9.23
N ILE A 76 3.49 27.50 8.77
CA ILE A 76 2.54 26.60 8.08
C ILE A 76 2.71 26.74 6.56
N LYS A 77 2.84 25.62 5.83
CA LYS A 77 2.67 25.60 4.37
C LYS A 77 1.65 24.54 3.97
N GLU A 78 0.63 24.98 3.24
CA GLU A 78 -0.32 24.09 2.59
C GLU A 78 0.37 23.34 1.44
N ASN A 79 0.22 22.02 1.38
CA ASN A 79 0.38 21.31 0.12
C ASN A 79 -0.63 20.14 0.04
N PRO A 80 -1.55 20.13 -0.96
CA PRO A 80 -2.55 19.09 -1.10
C PRO A 80 -1.98 17.82 -1.73
N LEU A 81 -2.17 16.67 -1.08
CA LEU A 81 -2.40 15.37 -1.73
C LEU A 81 -3.32 14.51 -0.87
N LEU A 82 -4.26 13.86 -1.54
CA LEU A 82 -5.52 13.35 -1.00
C LEU A 82 -5.38 12.26 0.07
N LEU A 83 -6.15 12.46 1.13
CA LEU A 83 -6.29 11.67 2.34
C LEU A 83 -6.73 10.22 2.05
N GLY A 84 -6.01 9.26 2.65
CA GLY A 84 -6.50 7.92 2.95
C GLY A 84 -6.50 7.75 4.47
N GLU A 85 -7.63 7.38 5.04
CA GLU A 85 -7.86 7.32 6.48
C GLU A 85 -6.83 6.43 7.20
N GLU A 86 -6.41 6.88 8.38
CA GLU A 86 -5.46 6.18 9.24
C GLU A 86 -6.11 4.91 9.82
N GLU A 87 -5.96 3.78 9.15
CA GLU A 87 -6.34 2.51 9.76
C GLU A 87 -5.27 2.04 10.75
N LYS A 88 -5.75 1.76 11.97
CA LYS A 88 -4.94 1.35 13.12
C LYS A 88 -4.31 -0.01 12.86
N CYS A 89 -3.02 -0.01 12.58
CA CYS A 89 -2.19 -1.20 12.76
C CYS A 89 -2.21 -1.61 14.23
N LYS A 90 -2.77 -2.78 14.52
CA LYS A 90 -2.61 -3.42 15.83
C LYS A 90 -1.17 -3.92 15.88
N TYR A 91 -0.35 -3.27 16.70
CA TYR A 91 0.92 -3.80 17.19
C TYR A 91 0.71 -5.14 17.91
#